data_AF-A0A1F5D284-F1
#
_entry.id   AF-A0A1F5D284-F1
#
_cell.length_a   1.000
_cell.length_b   1.000
_cell.length_c   1.000
_cell.angle_alpha   90.00
_cell.angle_beta   90.00
_cell.angle_gamma   90.00
#
_symmetry.space_group_name_H-M   'P 1'
#
loop_
_entity.id
_entity.type
_entity.pdbx_description
1 polymer ?
#
loop_
_entity_poly.entity_id
_entity_poly.type
_entity_poly.pdbx_seq_one_letter_code
_entity_poly.pdbx_strand_id
1 'polypeptide(L)'
;MYVTGRIGRTEVATGLSVILLATAGIMAVGCYVMLQRARKEYKQARASVEDIVLSFNRQLGIESEKLEHVAFKLEALSAKSEVAIRKSDETQKAMPSMETAIASVSEDRDKISTRIDELTKQISDVIKSQVTLTTKMANVEEHAQQIPDSPEANIDAVIPIKRDRALAPLTETELAVLEMLATEGSKTAPEIKDRVKLSREHTARLMKKLYESGYLERDMLKIPFKYSVKKEMEKLLKKSEGGAT
;
A
#
# COMPACT_ATOMS: atom_id res chain seq x y z
N MET A 1 -112.83 -80.42 7.31
CA MET A 1 -111.75 -79.90 8.20
C MET A 1 -110.64 -79.34 7.32
N TYR A 2 -110.05 -78.19 7.69
CA TYR A 2 -108.92 -77.48 7.02
C TYR A 2 -109.22 -76.54 5.81
N VAL A 3 -110.12 -75.56 5.92
CA VAL A 3 -110.10 -74.42 4.96
C VAL A 3 -110.23 -73.05 5.64
N THR A 4 -110.89 -72.95 6.80
CA THR A 4 -111.11 -71.68 7.52
C THR A 4 -109.89 -71.11 8.26
N GLY A 5 -108.81 -71.89 8.43
CA GLY A 5 -107.56 -71.40 9.05
C GLY A 5 -106.59 -70.68 8.09
N ARG A 6 -106.89 -70.64 6.78
CA ARG A 6 -105.99 -70.08 5.76
C ARG A 6 -106.28 -68.59 5.47
N ILE A 7 -107.53 -68.14 5.63
CA ILE A 7 -107.96 -66.75 5.36
C ILE A 7 -107.53 -65.80 6.48
N GLY A 8 -107.64 -66.21 7.75
CA GLY A 8 -107.16 -65.40 8.87
C GLY A 8 -105.63 -65.27 8.93
N ARG A 9 -104.88 -66.20 8.31
CA ARG A 9 -103.40 -66.17 8.25
C ARG A 9 -102.85 -65.16 7.24
N THR A 10 -103.60 -64.86 6.18
CA THR A 10 -103.15 -63.91 5.15
C THR A 10 -103.29 -62.46 5.61
N GLU A 11 -104.34 -62.12 6.37
CA GLU A 11 -104.52 -60.75 6.89
C GLU A 11 -103.52 -60.39 8.00
N VAL A 12 -103.20 -61.34 8.88
CA VAL A 12 -102.12 -61.11 9.87
C VAL A 12 -100.74 -61.03 9.22
N ALA A 13 -100.51 -61.76 8.10
CA ALA A 13 -99.25 -61.70 7.36
C ALA A 13 -99.07 -60.36 6.62
N THR A 14 -100.14 -59.79 6.04
CA THR A 14 -100.10 -58.46 5.42
C THR A 14 -99.96 -57.34 6.45
N GLY A 15 -100.56 -57.47 7.64
CA GLY A 15 -100.34 -56.52 8.74
C GLY A 15 -98.88 -56.49 9.21
N LEU A 16 -98.26 -57.66 9.40
CA LEU A 16 -96.85 -57.77 9.80
C LEU A 16 -95.88 -57.22 8.74
N SER A 17 -96.17 -57.42 7.45
CA SER A 17 -95.31 -56.88 6.38
C SER A 17 -95.37 -55.35 6.31
N VAL A 18 -96.54 -54.74 6.54
CA VAL A 18 -96.69 -53.28 6.63
C VAL A 18 -95.91 -52.72 7.82
N ILE A 19 -95.97 -53.36 8.98
CA ILE A 19 -95.20 -52.92 10.16
C ILE A 19 -93.69 -53.05 9.92
N LEU A 20 -93.22 -54.13 9.29
CA LEU A 20 -91.81 -54.30 8.91
C LEU A 20 -91.33 -53.24 7.91
N LEU A 21 -92.15 -52.89 6.93
CA LEU A 21 -91.83 -51.82 5.98
C LEU A 21 -91.79 -50.44 6.65
N ALA A 22 -92.71 -50.19 7.59
CA ALA A 22 -92.71 -48.94 8.35
C ALA A 22 -91.48 -48.81 9.26
N THR A 23 -91.09 -49.85 9.98
CA THR A 23 -89.88 -49.82 10.83
C THR A 23 -88.60 -49.72 10.01
N ALA A 24 -88.53 -50.41 8.86
CA ALA A 24 -87.43 -50.27 7.91
C ALA A 24 -87.35 -48.85 7.32
N GLY A 25 -88.49 -48.23 6.99
CA GLY A 25 -88.55 -46.85 6.52
C GLY A 25 -88.07 -45.85 7.57
N ILE A 26 -88.53 -45.98 8.82
CA ILE A 26 -88.08 -45.14 9.94
C ILE A 26 -86.58 -45.30 10.19
N MET A 27 -86.07 -46.54 10.16
CA MET A 27 -84.64 -46.83 10.27
C MET A 27 -83.84 -46.22 9.12
N ALA A 28 -84.32 -46.32 7.88
CA ALA A 28 -83.66 -45.75 6.71
C ALA A 28 -83.58 -44.22 6.79
N VAL A 29 -84.67 -43.55 7.21
CA VAL A 29 -84.69 -42.10 7.44
C VAL A 29 -83.75 -41.72 8.59
N GLY A 30 -83.73 -42.48 9.69
CA GLY A 30 -82.81 -42.27 10.80
C GLY A 30 -81.34 -42.37 10.37
N CYS A 31 -80.99 -43.41 9.62
CA CYS A 31 -79.65 -43.59 9.04
C CYS A 31 -79.29 -42.45 8.08
N TYR A 32 -80.24 -42.00 7.24
CA TYR A 32 -80.01 -40.88 6.33
C TYR A 32 -79.70 -39.58 7.08
N VAL A 33 -80.46 -39.27 8.12
CA VAL A 33 -80.23 -38.06 8.94
C VAL A 33 -78.89 -38.14 9.68
N MET A 34 -78.54 -39.31 10.23
CA MET A 34 -77.24 -39.51 10.90
C MET A 34 -76.07 -39.33 9.94
N LEU A 35 -76.16 -39.89 8.73
CA LEU A 35 -75.15 -39.69 7.68
C LEU A 35 -75.03 -38.22 7.27
N GLN A 36 -76.14 -37.49 7.18
CA GLN A 36 -76.13 -36.06 6.87
C GLN A 36 -75.45 -35.24 7.98
N ARG A 37 -75.71 -35.55 9.26
CA ARG A 37 -75.04 -34.89 10.40
C ARG A 37 -73.53 -35.16 10.40
N ALA A 38 -73.14 -36.42 10.26
CA ALA A 38 -71.72 -36.81 10.19
C ALA A 38 -71.01 -36.15 8.98
N ARG A 39 -71.68 -36.04 7.82
CA ARG A 39 -71.14 -35.32 6.66
C ARG A 39 -70.94 -33.84 6.92
N LYS A 40 -71.82 -33.20 7.69
CA LYS A 40 -71.71 -31.78 8.02
C LYS A 40 -70.51 -31.52 8.93
N GLU A 41 -70.35 -32.31 9.99
CA GLU A 41 -69.21 -32.24 10.91
C GLU A 41 -67.89 -32.55 10.18
N TYR A 42 -67.88 -33.56 9.31
CA TYR A 42 -66.72 -33.88 8.48
C TYR A 42 -66.33 -32.73 7.55
N LYS A 43 -67.30 -32.07 6.89
CA LYS A 43 -67.01 -30.90 6.03
C LYS A 43 -66.38 -29.76 6.81
N GLN A 44 -66.85 -29.51 8.04
CA GLN A 44 -66.29 -28.47 8.89
C GLN A 44 -64.85 -28.81 9.32
N ALA A 45 -64.61 -30.04 9.79
CA ALA A 45 -63.27 -30.50 10.16
C ALA A 45 -62.32 -30.49 8.95
N ARG A 46 -62.78 -30.93 7.78
CA ARG A 46 -62.00 -30.91 6.54
C ARG A 46 -61.60 -29.48 6.15
N ALA A 47 -62.52 -28.51 6.26
CA ALA A 47 -62.20 -27.11 5.96
C ALA A 47 -61.11 -26.56 6.89
N SER A 48 -61.14 -26.88 8.19
CA SER A 48 -60.08 -26.49 9.12
C SER A 48 -58.73 -27.14 8.80
N VAL A 49 -58.72 -28.43 8.46
CA VAL A 49 -57.48 -29.13 8.07
C VAL A 49 -56.94 -28.58 6.76
N GLU A 50 -57.81 -28.30 5.79
CA GLU A 50 -57.44 -27.71 4.50
C GLU A 50 -56.78 -26.33 4.69
N ASP A 51 -57.35 -25.47 5.54
CA ASP A 51 -56.76 -24.18 5.89
C ASP A 51 -55.39 -24.33 6.57
N ILE A 52 -55.26 -25.28 7.52
CA ILE A 52 -53.97 -25.61 8.15
C ILE A 52 -52.95 -26.05 7.08
N VAL A 53 -53.30 -27.00 6.20
CA VAL A 53 -52.39 -27.49 5.16
C VAL A 53 -51.98 -26.37 4.19
N LEU A 54 -52.92 -25.50 3.81
CA LEU A 54 -52.63 -24.34 2.97
C LEU A 54 -51.69 -23.36 3.66
N SER A 55 -51.88 -23.11 4.96
CA SER A 55 -50.99 -22.24 5.73
C SER A 55 -49.57 -22.80 5.84
N PHE A 56 -49.42 -24.12 6.06
CA PHE A 56 -48.12 -24.79 6.08
C PHE A 56 -47.44 -24.75 4.72
N ASN A 57 -48.16 -25.02 3.63
CA ASN A 57 -47.59 -24.94 2.29
C ASN A 57 -47.12 -23.51 1.97
N ARG A 58 -47.92 -22.50 2.32
CA ARG A 58 -47.53 -21.09 2.21
C ARG A 58 -46.28 -20.78 3.05
N GLN A 59 -46.22 -21.28 4.28
CA GLN A 59 -45.09 -21.05 5.16
C GLN A 59 -43.81 -21.75 4.67
N LEU A 60 -43.92 -22.97 4.13
CA LEU A 60 -42.82 -23.69 3.51
C LEU A 60 -42.27 -22.95 2.29
N GLY A 61 -43.13 -22.36 1.46
CA GLY A 61 -42.70 -21.53 0.34
C GLY A 61 -41.91 -20.30 0.79
N ILE A 62 -42.41 -19.58 1.80
CA ILE A 62 -41.71 -18.40 2.36
C ILE A 62 -40.38 -18.78 2.99
N GLU A 63 -40.31 -19.89 3.74
CA GLU A 63 -39.05 -20.35 4.32
C GLU A 63 -38.07 -20.84 3.24
N SER A 64 -38.55 -21.48 2.18
CA SER A 64 -37.71 -21.87 1.03
C SER A 64 -37.05 -20.64 0.40
N GLU A 65 -37.79 -19.56 0.17
CA GLU A 65 -37.26 -18.30 -0.39
C GLU A 65 -36.21 -17.66 0.53
N LYS A 66 -36.45 -17.65 1.85
CA LYS A 66 -35.44 -17.19 2.82
C LYS A 66 -34.19 -18.04 2.78
N LEU A 67 -34.35 -19.36 2.66
CA LEU A 67 -33.25 -20.32 2.61
C LEU A 67 -32.43 -20.14 1.33
N GLU A 68 -33.06 -19.88 0.18
CA GLU A 68 -32.38 -19.51 -1.06
C GLU A 68 -31.55 -18.23 -0.90
N HIS A 69 -32.11 -17.19 -0.28
CA HIS A 69 -31.37 -15.95 -0.05
C HIS A 69 -30.20 -16.13 0.92
N VAL A 70 -30.35 -16.98 1.95
CA VAL A 70 -29.24 -17.36 2.84
C VAL A 70 -28.19 -18.16 2.09
N ALA A 71 -28.59 -19.12 1.25
CA ALA A 71 -27.69 -19.91 0.43
C ALA A 71 -26.89 -19.02 -0.54
N PHE A 72 -27.54 -18.06 -1.21
CA PHE A 72 -26.87 -17.09 -2.07
C PHE A 72 -25.84 -16.24 -1.31
N LYS A 73 -26.20 -15.75 -0.12
CA LYS A 73 -25.25 -15.02 0.74
C LYS A 73 -24.09 -15.90 1.21
N LEU A 74 -24.37 -17.15 1.55
CA LEU A 74 -23.37 -18.12 1.97
C LEU A 74 -22.39 -18.44 0.83
N GLU A 75 -22.88 -18.63 -0.38
CA GLU A 75 -22.06 -18.86 -1.57
C GLU A 75 -21.18 -17.64 -1.90
N ALA A 76 -21.76 -16.44 -1.85
CA ALA A 76 -21.01 -15.21 -2.04
C ALA A 76 -19.93 -14.99 -0.96
N LEU A 77 -20.23 -15.29 0.30
CA LEU A 77 -19.26 -15.24 1.40
C LEU A 77 -18.19 -16.32 1.25
N SER A 78 -18.56 -17.53 0.86
CA SER A 78 -17.65 -18.65 0.60
C SER A 78 -16.66 -18.28 -0.51
N ALA A 79 -17.13 -17.77 -1.63
CA ALA A 79 -16.29 -17.33 -2.74
C ALA A 79 -15.29 -16.23 -2.30
N LYS A 80 -15.75 -15.25 -1.52
CA LYS A 80 -14.86 -14.21 -0.95
C LYS A 80 -13.83 -14.81 0.01
N SER A 81 -14.24 -15.75 0.84
CA SER A 81 -13.34 -16.41 1.79
C SER A 81 -12.29 -17.26 1.08
N GLU A 82 -12.65 -17.96 0.01
CA GLU A 82 -11.73 -18.76 -0.80
C GLU A 82 -10.66 -17.88 -1.45
N VAL A 83 -11.05 -16.73 -2.00
CA VAL A 83 -10.10 -15.74 -2.54
C VAL A 83 -9.15 -15.23 -1.46
N ALA A 84 -9.66 -14.94 -0.26
CA ALA A 84 -8.84 -14.49 0.86
C ALA A 84 -7.85 -15.58 1.31
N ILE A 85 -8.29 -16.85 1.37
CA ILE A 85 -7.44 -17.99 1.70
C ILE A 85 -6.35 -18.16 0.66
N ARG A 86 -6.66 -18.12 -0.64
CA ARG A 86 -5.64 -18.21 -1.72
C ARG A 86 -4.59 -17.12 -1.62
N LYS A 87 -5.00 -15.88 -1.38
CA LYS A 87 -4.06 -14.76 -1.19
C LYS A 87 -3.19 -14.97 0.05
N SER A 88 -3.78 -15.46 1.15
CA SER A 88 -3.04 -15.80 2.37
C SER A 88 -2.01 -16.90 2.10
N ASP A 89 -2.39 -17.98 1.41
CA ASP A 89 -1.51 -19.08 1.04
C ASP A 89 -0.36 -18.63 0.14
N GLU A 90 -0.61 -17.74 -0.82
CA GLU A 90 0.43 -17.13 -1.65
C GLU A 90 1.43 -16.34 -0.80
N THR A 91 0.95 -15.52 0.14
CA THR A 91 1.83 -14.79 1.05
C THR A 91 2.60 -15.73 1.98
N GLN A 92 1.98 -16.81 2.44
CA GLN A 92 2.63 -17.82 3.28
C GLN A 92 3.71 -18.58 2.51
N LYS A 93 3.50 -18.88 1.22
CA LYS A 93 4.51 -19.51 0.36
C LYS A 93 5.70 -18.60 0.06
N ALA A 94 5.52 -17.28 0.06
CA ALA A 94 6.60 -16.32 -0.11
C ALA A 94 7.45 -16.13 1.17
N MET A 95 6.88 -16.43 2.34
CA MET A 95 7.51 -16.21 3.64
C MET A 95 8.87 -16.93 3.83
N PRO A 96 9.07 -18.21 3.44
CA PRO A 96 10.36 -18.89 3.57
C PRO A 96 11.48 -18.23 2.75
N SER A 97 11.14 -17.71 1.56
CA SER A 97 12.12 -17.00 0.72
C SER A 97 12.55 -15.68 1.37
N MET A 98 11.60 -14.98 2.00
CA MET A 98 11.89 -13.76 2.74
C MET A 98 12.69 -14.05 4.01
N GLU A 99 12.39 -15.14 4.73
CA GLU A 99 13.15 -15.60 5.89
C GLU A 99 14.60 -15.93 5.52
N THR A 100 14.81 -16.57 4.36
CA THR A 100 16.15 -16.86 3.82
C THR A 100 16.89 -15.56 3.46
N ALA A 101 16.22 -14.61 2.81
CA ALA A 101 16.81 -13.30 2.48
C ALA A 101 17.15 -12.47 3.73
N ILE A 102 16.32 -12.55 4.78
CA ILE A 102 16.61 -11.92 6.07
C ILE A 102 17.83 -12.55 6.73
N ALA A 103 17.94 -13.88 6.70
CA ALA A 103 19.10 -14.59 7.24
C ALA A 103 20.41 -14.19 6.53
N SER A 104 20.42 -14.12 5.20
CA SER A 104 21.62 -13.69 4.45
C SER A 104 22.00 -12.23 4.73
N VAL A 105 21.01 -11.33 4.82
CA VAL A 105 21.27 -9.92 5.16
C VAL A 105 21.78 -9.77 6.58
N SER A 106 21.31 -10.60 7.52
CA SER A 106 21.84 -10.64 8.88
C SER A 106 23.30 -11.08 8.90
N GLU A 107 23.65 -12.13 8.15
CA GLU A 107 25.03 -12.60 8.05
C GLU A 107 25.96 -11.53 7.45
N ASP A 108 25.51 -10.85 6.40
CA ASP A 108 26.26 -9.76 5.79
C ASP A 108 26.42 -8.56 6.73
N ARG A 109 25.41 -8.26 7.53
CA ARG A 109 25.48 -7.23 8.58
C ARG A 109 26.58 -7.55 9.59
N ASP A 110 26.68 -8.80 10.05
CA ASP A 110 27.70 -9.22 11.01
C ASP A 110 29.12 -9.14 10.40
N LYS A 111 29.27 -9.54 9.13
CA LYS A 111 30.53 -9.38 8.38
C LYS A 111 30.93 -7.92 8.22
N ILE A 112 29.98 -7.03 7.95
CA ILE A 112 30.25 -5.59 7.84
C ILE A 112 30.63 -5.01 9.20
N SER A 113 29.96 -5.41 10.28
CA SER A 113 30.28 -4.98 11.64
C SER A 113 31.73 -5.30 12.00
N THR A 114 32.15 -6.56 11.78
CA THR A 114 33.53 -6.98 12.07
C THR A 114 34.57 -6.23 11.23
N ARG A 115 34.26 -5.91 9.96
CA ARG A 115 35.14 -5.09 9.10
C ARG A 115 35.22 -3.64 9.57
N ILE A 116 34.12 -3.06 10.06
CA ILE A 116 34.11 -1.70 10.62
C ILE A 116 34.97 -1.64 11.89
N ASP A 117 34.91 -2.66 12.74
CA ASP A 117 35.72 -2.73 13.95
C ASP A 117 37.22 -2.81 13.62
N GLU A 118 37.60 -3.65 12.65
CA GLU A 118 38.99 -3.77 12.18
C GLU A 118 39.50 -2.46 11.56
N LEU A 119 38.70 -1.82 10.70
CA LEU A 119 39.05 -0.51 10.13
C LEU A 119 39.21 0.56 11.22
N THR A 120 38.34 0.55 12.24
CA THR A 120 38.45 1.49 13.38
C THR A 120 39.75 1.28 14.13
N LYS A 121 40.17 0.02 14.33
CA LYS A 121 41.45 -0.31 14.95
C LYS A 121 42.62 0.17 14.10
N GLN A 122 42.62 -0.11 12.80
CA GLN A 122 43.67 0.34 11.87
C GLN A 122 43.80 1.87 11.84
N ILE A 123 42.67 2.59 11.78
CA ILE A 123 42.66 4.06 11.84
C ILE A 123 43.29 4.53 13.15
N SER A 124 42.98 3.89 14.29
CA SER A 124 43.57 4.27 15.58
C SER A 124 45.09 4.11 15.59
N ASP A 125 45.63 3.07 14.97
CA ASP A 125 47.07 2.82 14.90
C ASP A 125 47.77 3.75 13.91
N VAL A 126 47.12 4.09 12.79
CA VAL A 126 47.57 5.13 11.87
C VAL A 126 47.60 6.50 12.56
N ILE A 127 46.58 6.84 13.35
CA ILE A 127 46.56 8.10 14.13
C ILE A 127 47.72 8.11 15.14
N LYS A 128 47.93 7.01 15.90
CA LYS A 128 49.05 6.92 16.85
C LYS A 128 50.40 7.09 16.15
N SER A 129 50.61 6.38 15.04
CA SER A 129 51.87 6.46 14.29
C SER A 129 52.08 7.86 13.69
N GLN A 130 51.03 8.51 13.17
CA GLN A 130 51.10 9.90 12.71
C GLN A 130 51.46 10.85 13.85
N VAL A 131 50.82 10.74 15.03
CA VAL A 131 51.16 11.56 16.21
C VAL A 131 52.62 11.38 16.59
N THR A 132 53.13 10.14 16.62
CA THR A 132 54.55 9.89 16.92
C THR A 132 55.50 10.48 15.87
N LEU A 133 55.14 10.42 14.59
CA LEU A 133 55.91 11.03 13.51
C LEU A 133 55.90 12.55 13.62
N THR A 134 54.75 13.15 13.90
CA THR A 134 54.61 14.61 14.04
C THR A 134 55.41 15.12 15.25
N THR A 135 55.41 14.37 16.35
CA THR A 135 56.22 14.69 17.55
C THR A 135 57.72 14.58 17.25
N LYS A 136 58.13 13.54 16.51
CA LYS A 136 59.52 13.41 16.05
C LYS A 136 59.91 14.51 15.06
N MET A 137 59.01 14.92 14.16
CA MET A 137 59.23 16.05 13.24
C MET A 137 59.39 17.36 14.01
N ALA A 138 58.58 17.62 15.04
CA ALA A 138 58.75 18.78 15.91
C ALA A 138 60.12 18.79 16.62
N ASN A 139 60.58 17.63 17.11
CA ASN A 139 61.92 17.52 17.71
C ASN A 139 63.06 17.69 16.69
N VAL A 140 62.86 17.26 15.43
CA VAL A 140 63.84 17.46 14.35
C VAL A 140 63.87 18.92 13.90
N GLU A 141 62.72 19.61 13.89
CA GLU A 141 62.61 21.05 13.61
C GLU A 141 63.29 21.89 14.71
N GLU A 142 63.21 21.46 15.97
CA GLU A 142 63.96 22.05 17.08
C GLU A 142 65.48 21.86 16.93
N HIS A 143 65.93 20.73 16.37
CA HIS A 143 67.35 20.50 16.06
C HIS A 143 67.80 21.20 14.76
N ALA A 144 66.89 21.58 13.87
CA ALA A 144 67.19 22.38 12.67
C ALA A 144 67.40 23.87 12.99
N GLN A 145 66.92 24.36 14.13
CA GLN A 145 67.21 25.73 14.62
C GLN A 145 68.61 25.87 15.26
N GLN A 146 69.44 24.81 15.29
CA GLN A 146 70.82 24.83 15.79
C GLN A 146 71.88 24.61 14.70
N ILE A 147 71.54 24.81 13.42
CA ILE A 147 72.52 24.80 12.32
C ILE A 147 72.95 26.26 12.07
N PRO A 148 74.25 26.60 12.21
CA PRO A 148 74.72 27.96 11.94
C PRO A 148 74.66 28.27 10.44
N ASP A 149 74.16 29.46 10.13
CA ASP A 149 74.09 30.05 8.79
C ASP A 149 75.44 29.99 8.05
N SER A 150 75.41 29.45 6.84
CA SER A 150 76.43 29.68 5.80
C SER A 150 75.72 30.11 4.51
N PRO A 151 76.21 31.13 3.79
CA PRO A 151 75.45 31.76 2.72
C PRO A 151 75.59 31.05 1.37
N GLU A 152 74.49 31.14 0.61
CA GLU A 152 74.34 31.17 -0.85
C GLU A 152 75.01 30.09 -1.73
N ALA A 153 74.17 29.31 -2.40
CA ALA A 153 74.40 28.90 -3.78
C ALA A 153 73.07 28.63 -4.51
N ASN A 154 72.81 29.42 -5.55
CA ASN A 154 71.80 29.24 -6.58
C ASN A 154 71.81 27.82 -7.15
N ILE A 155 70.69 27.08 -7.10
CA ILE A 155 70.33 26.12 -8.17
C ILE A 155 68.80 26.10 -8.36
N ASP A 156 68.44 26.45 -9.59
CA ASP A 156 67.14 26.36 -10.26
C ASP A 156 66.67 24.90 -10.43
N ALA A 157 65.43 24.59 -9.99
CA ALA A 157 64.67 23.41 -10.42
C ALA A 157 63.16 23.53 -10.10
N VAL A 158 62.41 23.97 -11.12
CA VAL A 158 60.99 23.69 -11.47
C VAL A 158 60.56 22.25 -11.03
N ILE A 159 59.37 21.88 -10.49
CA ILE A 159 57.93 22.03 -10.87
C ILE A 159 57.01 21.57 -9.66
N PRO A 160 55.64 21.65 -9.65
CA PRO A 160 54.82 22.52 -8.80
C PRO A 160 53.76 21.80 -7.90
N ILE A 161 53.48 22.34 -6.70
CA ILE A 161 52.33 21.90 -5.87
C ILE A 161 51.12 22.75 -6.23
N LYS A 162 50.11 22.12 -6.87
CA LYS A 162 48.84 22.72 -7.31
C LYS A 162 48.13 23.47 -6.16
N ARG A 163 48.36 24.78 -6.06
CA ARG A 163 47.50 25.76 -5.35
C ARG A 163 46.92 26.84 -6.28
N ASP A 164 46.98 26.63 -7.60
CA ASP A 164 46.44 27.57 -8.59
C ASP A 164 45.20 27.01 -9.29
N ARG A 165 44.11 26.82 -8.54
CA ARG A 165 42.77 26.61 -9.16
C ARG A 165 41.72 27.62 -8.72
N ALA A 166 42.14 28.75 -8.14
CA ALA A 166 41.28 29.88 -7.80
C ALA A 166 41.41 31.08 -8.76
N LEU A 167 42.24 31.00 -9.79
CA LEU A 167 42.42 32.06 -10.80
C LEU A 167 42.53 31.46 -12.21
N ALA A 168 41.54 30.66 -12.62
CA ALA A 168 41.36 30.44 -14.05
C ALA A 168 40.92 31.78 -14.69
N PRO A 169 41.41 32.16 -15.88
CA PRO A 169 40.83 33.29 -16.60
C PRO A 169 39.35 32.97 -16.81
N LEU A 170 38.49 33.68 -16.10
CA LEU A 170 37.05 33.62 -16.31
C LEU A 170 36.84 34.03 -17.77
N THR A 171 36.17 33.18 -18.54
CA THR A 171 35.77 33.53 -19.90
C THR A 171 34.82 34.74 -19.84
N GLU A 172 34.81 35.59 -20.86
CA GLU A 172 33.99 36.82 -20.90
C GLU A 172 32.52 36.55 -20.55
N THR A 173 32.01 35.39 -20.98
CA THR A 173 30.67 34.90 -20.68
C THR A 173 30.46 34.50 -19.21
N GLU A 174 31.49 34.00 -18.52
CA GLU A 174 31.43 33.66 -17.09
C GLU A 174 31.36 34.92 -16.22
N LEU A 175 32.17 35.94 -16.57
CA LEU A 175 32.14 37.25 -15.90
C LEU A 175 30.78 37.93 -16.07
N ALA A 176 30.26 37.97 -17.31
CA ALA A 176 28.96 38.57 -17.59
C ALA A 176 27.81 37.93 -16.80
N VAL A 177 27.89 36.62 -16.53
CA VAL A 177 26.87 35.94 -15.70
C VAL A 177 27.03 36.26 -14.22
N LEU A 178 28.26 36.34 -13.72
CA LEU A 178 28.52 36.69 -12.31
C LEU A 178 28.12 38.14 -12.01
N GLU A 179 28.43 39.08 -12.89
CA GLU A 179 28.05 40.50 -12.79
C GLU A 179 26.53 40.67 -12.82
N MET A 180 25.86 39.98 -13.72
CA MET A 180 24.40 40.00 -13.83
C MET A 180 23.72 39.44 -12.57
N LEU A 181 24.21 38.32 -12.01
CA LEU A 181 23.65 37.76 -10.79
C LEU A 181 23.97 38.62 -9.55
N ALA A 182 25.08 39.37 -9.56
CA ALA A 182 25.41 40.33 -8.51
C ALA A 182 24.51 41.58 -8.56
N THR A 183 24.07 41.99 -9.75
CA THR A 183 23.22 43.18 -9.96
C THR A 183 21.73 42.87 -9.83
N GLU A 184 21.27 41.77 -10.43
CA GLU A 184 19.84 41.43 -10.58
C GLU A 184 19.36 40.35 -9.57
N GLY A 185 20.28 39.76 -8.80
CA GLY A 185 19.96 38.80 -7.74
C GLY A 185 19.73 37.37 -8.24
N SER A 186 19.11 36.53 -7.39
CA SER A 186 19.01 35.08 -7.64
C SER A 186 18.06 34.73 -8.79
N LYS A 187 18.58 34.03 -9.80
CA LYS A 187 17.86 33.70 -11.04
C LYS A 187 17.91 32.22 -11.38
N THR A 188 16.99 31.80 -12.24
CA THR A 188 16.89 30.42 -12.70
C THR A 188 17.66 30.22 -14.02
N ALA A 189 18.20 29.02 -14.28
CA ALA A 189 18.92 28.67 -15.51
C ALA A 189 18.25 29.09 -16.84
N PRO A 190 16.91 29.01 -17.02
CA PRO A 190 16.24 29.51 -18.22
C PRO A 190 16.37 31.03 -18.40
N GLU A 191 16.26 31.80 -17.31
CA GLU A 191 16.36 33.27 -17.31
C GLU A 191 17.79 33.71 -17.63
N ILE A 192 18.79 32.99 -17.11
CA ILE A 192 20.21 33.21 -17.44
C ILE A 192 20.47 32.89 -18.91
N LYS A 193 19.89 31.81 -19.45
CA LYS A 193 20.00 31.42 -20.86
C LYS A 193 19.43 32.49 -21.80
N ASP A 194 18.27 33.07 -21.48
CA ASP A 194 17.64 34.10 -22.32
C ASP A 194 18.50 35.38 -22.40
N ARG A 195 19.26 35.70 -21.33
CA ARG A 195 20.15 36.87 -21.29
C ARG A 195 21.48 36.66 -22.01
N VAL A 196 22.08 35.49 -21.87
CA VAL A 196 23.40 35.17 -22.46
C VAL A 196 23.27 34.64 -23.89
N LYS A 197 22.05 34.39 -24.39
CA LYS A 197 21.73 33.90 -25.75
C LYS A 197 22.52 32.63 -26.14
N LEU A 198 22.77 31.76 -25.18
CA LEU A 198 23.43 30.47 -25.40
C LEU A 198 22.43 29.31 -25.46
N SER A 199 22.87 28.16 -25.97
CA SER A 199 22.08 26.92 -25.89
C SER A 199 21.83 26.52 -24.43
N ARG A 200 20.64 25.96 -24.16
CA ARG A 200 20.23 25.43 -22.85
C ARG A 200 21.27 24.49 -22.24
N GLU A 201 21.93 23.70 -23.08
CA GLU A 201 22.99 22.79 -22.64
C GLU A 201 24.26 23.53 -22.23
N HIS A 202 24.66 24.55 -23.01
CA HIS A 202 25.87 25.31 -22.72
C HIS A 202 25.72 26.13 -21.44
N THR A 203 24.54 26.73 -21.21
CA THR A 203 24.23 27.40 -19.94
C THR A 203 24.24 26.42 -18.76
N ALA A 204 23.70 25.21 -18.91
CA ALA A 204 23.74 24.20 -17.86
C ALA A 204 25.18 23.77 -17.53
N ARG A 205 26.04 23.59 -18.55
CA ARG A 205 27.46 23.28 -18.37
C ARG A 205 28.21 24.44 -17.68
N LEU A 206 27.90 25.68 -18.06
CA LEU A 206 28.47 26.88 -17.45
C LEU A 206 28.10 27.01 -15.98
N MET A 207 26.81 26.84 -15.65
CA MET A 207 26.32 26.88 -14.26
C MET A 207 26.91 25.76 -13.41
N LYS A 208 27.06 24.55 -13.98
CA LYS A 208 27.74 23.44 -13.31
C LYS A 208 29.20 23.77 -13.04
N LYS A 209 29.93 24.33 -14.02
CA LYS A 209 31.34 24.73 -13.88
C LYS A 209 31.51 25.81 -12.81
N LEU A 210 30.68 26.86 -12.81
CA LEU A 210 30.73 27.96 -11.84
C LEU A 210 30.35 27.52 -10.41
N TYR A 211 29.44 26.55 -10.29
CA TYR A 211 29.12 25.91 -9.02
C TYR A 211 30.28 25.05 -8.49
N GLU A 212 30.89 24.21 -9.34
CA GLU A 212 32.03 23.35 -8.96
C GLU A 212 33.29 24.14 -8.62
N SER A 213 33.48 25.30 -9.26
CA SER A 213 34.56 26.24 -8.94
C SER A 213 34.25 27.17 -7.77
N GLY A 214 33.05 27.07 -7.18
CA GLY A 214 32.69 27.75 -5.93
C GLY A 214 32.31 29.21 -6.06
N TYR A 215 31.99 29.69 -7.27
CA TYR A 215 31.53 31.06 -7.52
C TYR A 215 30.02 31.25 -7.27
N LEU A 216 29.23 30.18 -7.45
CA LEU A 216 27.76 30.20 -7.31
C LEU A 216 27.26 29.22 -6.26
N GLU A 217 26.16 29.59 -5.61
CA GLU A 217 25.34 28.73 -4.74
C GLU A 217 24.02 28.41 -5.45
N ARG A 218 23.52 27.17 -5.29
CA ARG A 218 22.25 26.74 -5.89
C ARG A 218 21.23 26.37 -4.82
N ASP A 219 20.05 26.97 -4.91
CA ASP A 219 18.92 26.62 -4.07
C ASP A 219 18.23 25.37 -4.63
N MET A 220 18.42 24.24 -3.94
CA MET A 220 17.79 22.96 -4.30
C MET A 220 16.32 22.86 -3.85
N LEU A 221 15.79 23.91 -3.20
CA LEU A 221 14.46 23.90 -2.58
C LEU A 221 13.33 23.78 -3.61
N LYS A 222 13.54 24.23 -4.86
CA LYS A 222 12.54 24.19 -5.92
C LYS A 222 13.19 23.95 -7.28
N ILE A 223 12.53 23.15 -8.12
CA ILE A 223 12.90 22.97 -9.53
C ILE A 223 12.03 23.92 -10.36
N PRO A 224 12.59 24.68 -11.31
CA PRO A 224 14.02 24.78 -11.66
C PRO A 224 14.85 25.52 -10.61
N PHE A 225 16.10 25.09 -10.40
CA PHE A 225 17.00 25.63 -9.37
C PHE A 225 17.28 27.12 -9.58
N LYS A 226 17.35 27.86 -8.47
CA LYS A 226 17.84 29.24 -8.45
C LYS A 226 19.33 29.27 -8.14
N TYR A 227 20.05 30.14 -8.83
CA TYR A 227 21.47 30.38 -8.65
C TYR A 227 21.67 31.76 -8.04
N SER A 228 22.53 31.85 -7.03
CA SER A 228 22.96 33.10 -6.40
C SER A 228 24.49 33.17 -6.35
N VAL A 229 25.04 34.38 -6.36
CA VAL A 229 26.49 34.57 -6.23
C VAL A 229 26.88 34.41 -4.76
N LYS A 230 28.00 33.72 -4.52
CA LYS A 230 28.52 33.57 -3.16
C LYS A 230 28.90 34.95 -2.60
N LYS A 231 28.57 35.22 -1.33
CA LYS A 231 28.85 36.50 -0.65
C LYS A 231 30.31 36.97 -0.72
N GLU A 232 31.25 36.03 -0.80
CA GLU A 232 32.68 36.34 -0.95
C GLU A 232 33.03 36.88 -2.35
N MET A 233 32.32 36.45 -3.39
CA MET A 233 32.50 36.92 -4.76
C MET A 233 31.82 38.27 -5.01
N GLU A 234 30.68 38.54 -4.36
CA GLU A 234 30.04 39.87 -4.42
C GLU A 234 30.98 40.98 -3.89
N LYS A 235 31.80 40.68 -2.87
CA LYS A 235 32.81 41.61 -2.34
C LYS A 235 33.95 41.85 -3.32
N LEU A 236 34.36 40.82 -4.06
CA LEU A 236 35.45 40.91 -5.03
C LEU A 236 35.03 41.68 -6.29
N LEU A 237 33.80 41.49 -6.77
CA LEU A 237 33.26 42.24 -7.91
C LEU A 237 33.08 43.73 -7.57
N LYS A 238 32.50 44.06 -6.41
CA LYS A 238 32.38 45.47 -5.95
C LYS A 238 33.73 46.17 -5.73
N LYS A 239 34.78 45.42 -5.39
CA LYS A 239 36.14 45.97 -5.24
C LYS A 239 36.85 46.16 -6.58
N SER A 240 36.53 45.34 -7.59
CA SER A 240 37.09 45.43 -8.94
C SER A 240 36.55 46.63 -9.72
N GLU A 241 35.31 47.05 -9.48
CA GLU A 241 34.71 48.25 -10.12
C GLU A 241 35.17 49.58 -9.52
N GLY A 242 35.81 49.57 -8.34
CA GLY A 242 36.34 50.77 -7.68
C GLY A 242 37.77 51.15 -8.08
N GLY A 243 38.38 50.48 -9.07
CA GLY A 243 39.79 50.62 -9.43
C GLY A 243 40.07 51.06 -10.88
N ALA A 244 39.05 51.50 -11.62
CA ALA A 244 39.21 52.01 -12.98
C ALA A 244 38.56 53.40 -13.11
N THR A 245 39.22 54.40 -12.53
CA THR A 245 39.15 55.80 -12.96
C THR A 245 40.57 56.33 -13.11
#